data_AF-A0A9X2QBC7-F1
#
_entry.id   AF-A0A9X2QBC7-F1
#
_cell.length_a   1.000
_cell.length_b   1.000
_cell.length_c   1.000
_cell.angle_alpha   90.00
_cell.angle_beta   90.00
_cell.angle_gamma   90.00
#
_symmetry.space_group_name_H-M   'P 1'
#
loop_
_entity.id
_entity.type
_entity.pdbx_description
1 polymer ?
#
loop_
_entity_poly.entity_id
_entity_poly.type
_entity_poly.pdbx_seq_one_letter_code
_entity_poly.pdbx_strand_id
1 'polypeptide(L)'
;MQQVYPVREERQGEIPAVTHVDGTGQLQAVGKDRNPVYHTLISAFAGKTGTPVVLNTSFNENEPIVESPEQVLDCFFRTATDAVVVENTLVMRQPVETAASEDTGPQ
;
A
#
# COMPACT_ATOMS: atom_id res chain seq x y z
N MET A 1 5.26 -3.59 -13.91
CA MET A 1 3.85 -3.50 -14.33
C MET A 1 3.83 -2.84 -15.69
N GLN A 2 3.75 -3.61 -16.78
CA GLN A 2 3.72 -3.05 -18.15
C GLN A 2 2.53 -3.55 -18.96
N GLN A 3 1.79 -4.51 -18.43
CA GLN A 3 0.71 -5.20 -19.12
C GLN A 3 -0.59 -5.01 -18.34
N VAL A 4 -1.64 -4.67 -19.08
CA VAL A 4 -3.01 -4.55 -18.59
C VAL A 4 -3.74 -5.84 -18.92
N TYR A 5 -4.44 -6.40 -17.94
CA TYR A 5 -5.20 -7.63 -18.08
C TYR A 5 -6.64 -7.43 -17.60
N PRO A 6 -7.62 -8.14 -18.19
CA PRO A 6 -8.94 -8.26 -17.61
C PRO A 6 -8.86 -8.90 -16.22
N VAL A 7 -9.49 -8.27 -15.22
CA VAL A 7 -9.74 -8.88 -13.92
C VAL A 7 -10.96 -9.79 -14.08
N ARG A 8 -10.85 -11.02 -13.56
CA ARG A 8 -11.95 -11.98 -13.56
C ARG A 8 -13.20 -11.35 -12.95
N GLU A 9 -14.33 -11.41 -13.65
CA GLU A 9 -15.57 -10.74 -13.25
C GLU A 9 -15.97 -11.06 -11.81
N GLU A 10 -15.86 -12.33 -11.40
CA GLU A 10 -16.20 -12.78 -10.05
C GLU A 10 -15.28 -12.27 -8.95
N ARG A 11 -14.14 -11.65 -9.31
CA ARG A 11 -13.14 -11.09 -8.38
C ARG A 11 -13.11 -9.56 -8.37
N GLN A 12 -13.77 -8.88 -9.32
CA GLN A 12 -13.72 -7.42 -9.41
C GLN A 12 -14.22 -6.73 -8.13
N GLY A 13 -15.28 -7.26 -7.51
CA GLY A 13 -15.80 -6.75 -6.23
C GLY A 13 -14.91 -7.03 -5.02
N GLU A 14 -14.00 -8.01 -5.11
CA GLU A 14 -13.05 -8.34 -4.04
C GLU A 14 -11.82 -7.43 -4.06
N ILE A 15 -11.38 -7.01 -5.24
CA ILE A 15 -10.18 -6.17 -5.44
C ILE A 15 -10.48 -4.85 -6.17
N PRO A 16 -11.46 -4.04 -5.69
CA PRO A 16 -11.88 -2.83 -6.40
C PRO A 16 -10.77 -1.76 -6.44
N ALA A 17 -9.88 -1.73 -5.44
CA ALA A 17 -8.79 -0.76 -5.36
C ALA A 17 -7.75 -0.88 -6.49
N VAL A 18 -7.69 -2.02 -7.18
CA VAL A 18 -6.76 -2.29 -8.30
C VAL A 18 -7.49 -2.58 -9.61
N THR A 19 -8.82 -2.42 -9.63
CA THR A 19 -9.66 -2.70 -10.80
C THR A 19 -10.20 -1.39 -11.37
N HIS A 20 -9.90 -1.12 -12.63
CA HIS A 20 -10.46 0.02 -13.36
C HIS A 20 -11.95 -0.16 -13.64
N VAL A 21 -12.64 0.94 -13.97
CA VAL A 21 -14.08 0.95 -14.25
C VAL A 21 -14.49 0.06 -15.43
N ASP A 22 -13.55 -0.28 -16.31
CA ASP A 22 -13.73 -1.18 -17.45
C ASP A 22 -13.42 -2.65 -17.13
N GLY A 23 -13.14 -2.98 -15.85
CA GLY A 23 -12.83 -4.33 -15.39
C GLY A 23 -11.38 -4.77 -15.62
N THR A 24 -10.47 -3.86 -15.99
CA THR A 24 -9.05 -4.18 -16.21
C THR A 24 -8.15 -3.78 -15.04
N GLY A 25 -6.93 -4.32 -14.98
CA GLY A 25 -5.92 -3.95 -13.99
C GLY A 25 -4.50 -4.20 -14.49
N GLN A 26 -3.51 -3.54 -13.85
CA GLN A 26 -2.09 -3.72 -14.18
C GLN A 26 -1.47 -4.82 -13.30
N LEU A 27 -1.01 -5.90 -13.93
CA LEU A 27 -0.53 -7.07 -13.19
C LEU A 27 0.98 -6.99 -12.91
N GLN A 28 1.34 -7.34 -11.69
CA GLN A 28 2.68 -7.74 -11.30
C GLN A 28 2.65 -9.12 -10.65
N ALA A 29 3.04 -10.16 -11.40
CA ALA A 29 3.20 -11.50 -10.84
C ALA A 29 4.49 -11.58 -10.02
N VAL A 30 4.38 -11.96 -8.74
CA VAL A 30 5.51 -12.13 -7.82
C VAL A 30 5.72 -13.62 -7.58
N GLY A 31 6.82 -14.16 -8.10
CA GLY A 31 7.18 -15.57 -7.90
C GLY A 31 8.04 -15.75 -6.65
N LYS A 32 7.82 -16.85 -5.91
CA LYS A 32 8.57 -17.21 -4.70
C LYS A 32 10.09 -17.24 -4.93
N ASP A 33 10.53 -17.79 -6.06
CA ASP A 33 11.97 -17.91 -6.36
C ASP A 33 12.60 -16.60 -6.83
N ARG A 34 11.79 -15.63 -7.29
CA ARG A 34 12.26 -14.34 -7.83
C ARG A 34 12.30 -13.25 -6.76
N ASN A 35 11.33 -13.22 -5.86
CA ASN A 35 11.27 -12.28 -4.74
C ASN A 35 10.61 -12.96 -3.53
N PRO A 36 11.38 -13.79 -2.77
CA PRO A 36 10.83 -14.60 -1.70
C PRO A 36 10.27 -13.76 -0.54
N VAL A 37 10.88 -12.61 -0.27
CA VAL A 37 10.42 -11.69 0.80
C VAL A 37 9.05 -11.13 0.45
N TYR A 38 8.89 -10.56 -0.73
CA TYR A 38 7.61 -9.96 -1.14
C TYR A 38 6.51 -11.02 -1.36
N HIS A 39 6.88 -12.20 -1.87
CA HIS A 39 5.96 -13.33 -1.94
C HIS A 39 5.46 -13.76 -0.55
N THR A 40 6.35 -13.80 0.44
CA THR A 40 5.98 -14.15 1.83
C THR A 40 5.04 -13.11 2.42
N LEU A 41 5.29 -11.82 2.17
CA LEU A 41 4.39 -10.74 2.57
C LEU A 41 2.99 -10.91 1.98
N ILE A 42 2.89 -11.12 0.67
CA ILE A 42 1.60 -11.31 -0.02
C ILE A 42 0.89 -12.57 0.50
N SER A 43 1.63 -13.65 0.75
CA SER A 43 1.08 -14.89 1.31
C SER A 43 0.54 -14.69 2.73
N ALA A 44 1.25 -13.92 3.57
CA ALA A 44 0.80 -13.59 4.92
C ALA A 44 -0.45 -12.69 4.91
N PHE A 45 -0.50 -11.73 3.97
CA PHE A 45 -1.69 -10.93 3.73
C PHE A 45 -2.87 -11.82 3.33
N ALA A 46 -2.67 -12.72 2.36
CA ALA A 46 -3.68 -13.69 1.93
C ALA A 46 -4.20 -14.56 3.09
N GLY A 47 -3.32 -15.02 3.99
CA GLY A 47 -3.71 -15.79 5.16
C GLY A 47 -4.60 -15.01 6.15
N LYS A 48 -4.52 -13.68 6.15
CA LYS A 48 -5.32 -12.79 7.00
C LYS A 48 -6.62 -12.33 6.32
N THR A 49 -6.59 -12.08 5.02
CA THR A 49 -7.71 -11.44 4.29
C THR A 49 -8.47 -12.40 3.37
N GLY A 50 -7.88 -13.54 3.00
CA GLY A 50 -8.38 -14.43 1.96
C GLY A 50 -7.97 -14.02 0.53
N THR A 51 -7.41 -12.82 0.35
CA THR A 51 -7.10 -12.24 -0.96
C THR A 51 -5.58 -12.14 -1.17
N PRO A 52 -4.97 -12.87 -2.12
CA PRO A 52 -3.53 -12.86 -2.34
C PRO A 52 -3.06 -11.74 -3.27
N VAL A 53 -3.58 -10.52 -3.07
CA VAL A 53 -3.29 -9.35 -3.89
C VAL A 53 -3.05 -8.14 -3.00
N VAL A 54 -2.04 -7.35 -3.31
CA VAL A 54 -1.75 -6.06 -2.67
C VAL A 54 -1.69 -4.97 -3.73
N LEU A 55 -2.15 -3.76 -3.38
CA LEU A 55 -1.91 -2.57 -4.19
C LEU A 55 -0.42 -2.21 -4.08
N ASN A 56 0.25 -2.07 -5.21
CA ASN A 56 1.64 -1.66 -5.28
C ASN A 56 1.75 -0.36 -6.10
N THR A 57 2.32 0.68 -5.50
CA THR A 57 2.58 1.97 -6.14
C THR A 57 4.01 2.40 -5.86
N SER A 58 4.54 3.33 -6.66
CA SER A 58 5.83 3.95 -6.39
C SER A 58 5.83 4.57 -5.00
N PHE A 59 6.91 4.35 -4.26
CA PHE A 59 7.12 5.06 -3.01
C PHE A 59 7.89 6.35 -3.29
N ASN A 60 7.13 7.44 -3.42
CA ASN A 60 7.58 8.81 -3.70
C ASN A 60 6.44 9.81 -3.45
N GLU A 61 6.78 11.09 -3.42
CA GLU A 61 5.81 12.19 -3.38
C GLU A 61 6.18 13.27 -4.42
N ASN A 62 5.66 13.15 -5.64
CA ASN A 62 5.97 14.06 -6.77
C ASN A 62 7.47 14.21 -7.08
N GLU A 63 8.24 13.17 -6.79
CA GLU A 63 9.70 13.09 -6.94
C GLU A 63 10.10 11.70 -7.47
N PRO A 64 11.38 11.46 -7.83
CA PRO A 64 11.85 10.12 -8.17
C PRO A 64 11.57 9.11 -7.07
N ILE A 65 11.54 7.82 -7.42
CA ILE A 65 11.42 6.74 -6.43
C ILE A 65 12.57 6.86 -5.43
N VAL A 66 12.29 6.65 -4.15
CA VAL A 66 13.31 6.67 -3.10
C VAL A 66 14.37 5.58 -3.32
N GLU A 67 15.64 5.93 -3.09
CA GLU A 67 16.82 5.07 -3.27
C GLU A 67 17.73 5.03 -2.03
N SER A 68 17.47 5.86 -1.00
CA SER A 68 18.22 5.85 0.26
C SER A 68 17.31 5.86 1.51
N PRO A 69 17.78 5.37 2.67
CA PRO A 69 17.03 5.45 3.93
C PRO A 69 16.64 6.89 4.32
N GLU A 70 17.47 7.88 4.01
CA GLU A 70 17.17 9.29 4.25
C GLU A 70 15.98 9.73 3.40
N GLN A 71 15.96 9.38 2.11
CA GLN A 71 14.84 9.68 1.22
C GLN A 71 13.55 8.97 1.65
N VAL A 72 13.66 7.73 2.15
CA VAL A 72 12.52 7.01 2.74
C VAL A 72 11.93 7.80 3.91
N LEU A 73 12.76 8.29 4.83
CA LEU A 73 12.28 9.07 5.98
C LEU A 73 11.69 10.41 5.55
N ASP A 74 12.33 11.12 4.62
CA ASP A 74 11.82 12.40 4.11
C ASP A 74 10.47 12.24 3.40
N CYS A 75 10.30 11.21 2.57
CA CYS A 75 9.02 10.87 1.95
C CYS A 75 8.00 10.42 2.99
N PHE A 76 8.41 9.59 3.96
CA PHE A 76 7.53 9.15 5.04
C PHE A 76 6.98 10.34 5.81
N PHE A 77 7.81 11.32 6.20
CA PHE A 77 7.39 12.46 7.00
C PHE A 77 6.46 13.44 6.28
N ARG A 78 6.63 13.63 4.96
CA ARG A 78 5.78 14.51 4.15
C ARG A 78 4.43 13.90 3.75
N THR A 79 4.37 12.57 3.63
CA THR A 79 3.15 11.85 3.23
C THR A 79 2.30 11.41 4.44
N ALA A 80 1.04 11.06 4.20
CA ALA A 80 0.14 10.48 5.21
C ALA A 80 0.35 8.96 5.41
N THR A 81 1.51 8.40 5.07
CA THR A 81 1.81 6.97 5.26
C THR A 81 1.84 6.61 6.74
N ASP A 82 1.14 5.53 7.13
CA ASP A 82 1.04 5.08 8.52
C ASP A 82 2.34 4.45 9.04
N ALA A 83 3.03 3.70 8.17
CA ALA A 83 4.22 2.96 8.52
C ALA A 83 5.16 2.75 7.32
N VAL A 84 6.46 2.66 7.59
CA VAL A 84 7.46 2.26 6.61
C VAL A 84 8.35 1.15 7.18
N VAL A 85 8.71 0.19 6.32
CA VAL A 85 9.66 -0.87 6.64
C VAL A 85 10.91 -0.66 5.79
N VAL A 86 12.05 -0.52 6.44
CA VAL A 86 13.37 -0.43 5.81
C VAL A 86 14.21 -1.58 6.34
N GLU A 87 14.54 -2.53 5.46
CA GLU A 87 15.17 -3.80 5.85
C GLU A 87 14.37 -4.49 6.97
N ASN A 88 14.97 -4.63 8.16
CA ASN A 88 14.36 -5.27 9.33
C ASN A 88 13.83 -4.25 10.36
N THR A 89 13.68 -2.99 9.97
CA THR A 89 13.23 -1.90 10.85
C THR A 89 11.86 -1.40 10.43
N LEU A 90 10.93 -1.39 11.37
CA LEU A 90 9.58 -0.83 11.21
C LEU A 90 9.52 0.52 11.91
N VAL A 91 9.14 1.56 11.17
CA VAL A 91 8.82 2.89 11.70
C VAL A 91 7.32 3.12 11.52
N MET A 92 6.64 3.51 12.59
CA MET A 92 5.20 3.78 12.58
C MET A 92 4.93 5.17 13.13
N ARG A 93 3.95 5.87 12.55
CA ARG A 93 3.44 7.11 13.15
C ARG A 93 2.69 6.76 14.43
N GLN A 94 2.94 7.52 15.49
CA GLN A 94 2.05 7.49 16.64
C GLN A 94 0.74 8.20 16.27
N PRO A 95 -0.42 7.60 16.55
CA PRO A 95 -1.69 8.28 16.39
C PRO A 95 -1.68 9.57 17.22
N VAL A 96 -1.99 10.70 16.60
CA VAL A 96 -2.27 11.91 17.36
C VAL A 96 -3.66 11.70 17.96
N GLU A 97 -3.76 11.58 19.28
CA GLU A 97 -5.05 11.68 19.97
C GLU A 97 -5.60 13.09 19.72
N THR A 98 -6.57 13.20 18.83
CA THR A 98 -7.30 14.46 18.65
C THR A 98 -8.12 14.66 19.92
N ALA A 99 -7.68 15.55 20.81
CA ALA A 99 -8.51 16.02 21.91
C ALA A 99 -9.82 16.54 21.31
N ALA A 100 -10.95 15.96 21.74
CA ALA A 100 -12.27 16.40 21.32
C ALA A 100 -12.39 17.90 21.64
N SER A 101 -12.40 18.74 20.61
CA SER A 101 -12.77 20.13 20.77
C SER A 101 -14.23 20.14 21.20
N GLU A 102 -14.50 20.55 22.45
CA GLU A 102 -15.84 20.84 22.92
C GLU A 102 -16.47 21.87 21.98
N ASP A 103 -17.41 21.41 21.18
CA ASP A 103 -18.30 22.24 20.37
C ASP A 103 -19.16 23.08 21.32
N THR A 104 -18.61 24.21 21.75
CA THR A 104 -19.38 25.23 22.47
C THR A 104 -20.08 26.07 21.41
N GLY A 105 -21.19 25.54 20.88
CA GLY A 105 -22.05 26.26 19.95
C GLY A 105 -22.56 27.57 20.55
N PRO A 106 -22.82 28.62 19.73
CA PRO A 106 -23.31 29.89 20.23
C PRO A 106 -24.76 29.74 20.72
N GLN A 107 -25.06 30.39 21.86
CA GLN A 107 -26.40 30.54 22.42
C GLN A 107 -27.34 31.30 21.50
#